data_AF-A0A2P9CXL9-F1
#
_entry.id   AF-A0A2P9CXL9-F1
#
_cell.length_a   1.000
_cell.length_b   1.000
_cell.length_c   1.000
_cell.angle_alpha   90.00
_cell.angle_beta   90.00
_cell.angle_gamma   90.00
#
_symmetry.space_group_name_H-M   'P 1'
#
loop_
_entity.id
_entity.type
_entity.pdbx_description
1 polymer ?
#
loop_
_entity_poly.entity_id
_entity_poly.type
_entity_poly.pdbx_seq_one_letter_code
_entity_poly.pdbx_strand_id
1 'polypeptide(L)'
;MSGSTNCGKGGGSVKSVKDMAMFFQSTANEDAKKEGKAGDEGQGELKADFKQAKFGKTGDIQLNDGDGVCQLNKQTHTNDKRNAGERTDGPCTGKGTDIFKIGERWKPQTDVESQHKEVLFPPRRKNMCTSNLENLQTMINVMQVRELMAPAQEKEQTYLK
;
A
#
# COMPACT_ATOMS: atom_id res chain seq x y z
N MET A 1 28.05 -2.66 23.56
CA MET A 1 29.03 -2.45 22.46
C MET A 1 28.86 -1.01 21.98
N SER A 2 29.78 -0.12 22.36
CA SER A 2 29.77 1.27 21.90
C SER A 2 30.48 1.32 20.54
N GLY A 3 29.72 1.52 19.47
CA GLY A 3 30.27 1.63 18.12
C GLY A 3 30.99 2.96 17.97
N SER A 4 32.32 2.93 17.83
CA SER A 4 33.11 4.10 17.44
C SER A 4 32.72 4.52 16.01
N THR A 5 32.22 5.74 15.85
CA THR A 5 31.96 6.34 14.53
C THR A 5 33.26 6.97 14.01
N ASN A 6 34.07 6.15 13.36
CA ASN A 6 35.36 6.47 12.76
C ASN A 6 35.33 7.54 11.64
N CYS A 7 34.16 7.99 11.19
CA CYS A 7 34.01 9.04 10.17
C CYS A 7 33.25 10.29 10.67
N GLY A 8 32.91 10.38 11.96
CA GLY A 8 32.24 11.54 12.55
C GLY A 8 33.18 12.31 13.47
N LYS A 9 33.44 13.60 13.17
CA LYS A 9 34.22 14.46 14.08
C LYS A 9 33.42 14.68 15.36
N GLY A 10 33.83 14.04 16.45
CA GLY A 10 33.11 14.02 17.73
C GLY A 10 32.97 15.41 18.33
N GLY A 11 31.79 15.72 18.88
CA GLY A 11 31.55 16.98 19.58
C GLY A 11 30.12 17.31 20.00
N GLY A 12 29.11 16.50 19.62
CA GLY A 12 27.71 16.77 19.96
C GLY A 12 26.90 15.52 20.26
N SER A 13 25.72 15.71 20.87
CA SER A 13 24.72 14.65 21.04
C SER A 13 24.25 14.18 19.66
N VAL A 14 24.47 12.90 19.34
CA VAL A 14 24.10 12.34 18.05
C VAL A 14 22.62 11.99 18.07
N LYS A 15 21.83 12.60 17.18
CA LYS A 15 20.48 12.12 16.86
C LYS A 15 20.59 11.04 15.80
N SER A 16 19.94 9.90 16.02
CA SER A 16 19.95 8.82 15.04
C SER A 16 18.99 9.15 13.88
N VAL A 17 19.25 8.55 12.71
CA VAL A 17 18.29 8.58 11.58
C VAL A 17 16.91 8.07 12.00
N LYS A 18 16.86 7.11 12.94
CA LYS A 18 15.62 6.60 13.50
C LYS A 18 14.85 7.66 14.28
N ASP A 19 15.53 8.50 15.07
CA ASP A 19 14.90 9.59 15.82
C ASP A 19 14.27 10.62 14.88
N MET A 20 14.98 10.98 13.81
CA MET A 20 14.45 11.85 12.76
C MET A 20 13.25 11.21 12.03
N ALA A 21 13.33 9.91 11.71
CA ALA A 21 12.22 9.20 11.08
C ALA A 21 10.97 9.16 11.97
N MET A 22 11.14 8.99 13.29
CA MET A 22 10.03 9.05 14.25
C MET A 22 9.39 10.44 14.31
N PHE A 23 10.19 11.51 14.22
CA PHE A 23 9.67 12.88 14.11
C PHE A 23 8.78 13.04 12.88
N PHE A 24 9.28 12.69 11.69
CA PHE A 24 8.49 12.79 10.44
C PHE A 24 7.23 11.92 10.47
N GLN A 25 7.32 10.71 11.04
CA GLN A 25 6.17 9.83 11.23
C GLN A 25 5.09 10.49 12.12
N SER A 26 5.49 11.13 13.23
CA SER A 26 4.56 11.84 14.13
C SER A 26 3.88 12.99 13.41
N THR A 27 4.64 13.82 12.70
CA THR A 27 4.10 14.95 11.93
C THR A 27 3.09 14.46 10.88
N ALA A 28 3.44 13.44 10.09
CA ALA A 28 2.53 12.88 9.10
C ALA A 28 1.23 12.32 9.72
N ASN A 29 1.33 11.69 10.90
CA ASN A 29 0.16 11.18 11.63
C ASN A 29 -0.74 12.30 12.19
N GLU A 30 -0.15 13.41 12.64
CA GLU A 30 -0.90 14.58 13.10
C GLU A 30 -1.56 15.29 11.92
N ASP A 31 -0.84 15.47 10.83
CA ASP A 31 -1.35 16.10 9.61
C ASP A 31 -2.49 15.29 8.99
N ALA A 32 -2.41 13.95 9.01
CA ALA A 32 -3.48 13.07 8.53
C ALA A 32 -4.77 13.13 9.37
N LYS A 33 -4.71 13.63 10.63
CA LYS A 33 -5.86 13.80 11.51
C LYS A 33 -6.49 15.20 11.43
N LYS A 34 -5.78 16.16 10.85
CA LYS A 34 -6.35 17.48 10.56
C LYS A 34 -7.42 17.31 9.48
N GLU A 35 -8.48 18.10 9.55
CA GLU A 35 -9.55 18.06 8.55
C GLU A 35 -8.96 18.18 7.13
N GLY A 36 -9.18 17.15 6.33
CA GLY A 36 -8.48 16.93 5.07
C GLY A 36 -9.46 16.88 3.91
N LYS A 37 -9.13 17.62 2.84
CA LYS A 37 -9.77 17.75 1.52
C LYS A 37 -9.78 16.44 0.69
N ALA A 38 -9.85 15.28 1.32
CA ALA A 38 -9.79 13.96 0.71
C ALA A 38 -11.20 13.35 0.52
N GLY A 39 -12.17 14.20 0.25
CA GLY A 39 -13.57 13.89 -0.02
C GLY A 39 -14.34 15.18 -0.23
N ASP A 40 -15.44 15.13 -0.99
CA ASP A 40 -16.31 16.29 -1.24
C ASP A 40 -16.95 16.85 0.06
N GLU A 41 -16.84 16.14 1.19
CA GLU A 41 -17.46 16.46 2.48
C GLU A 41 -16.49 16.65 3.66
N GLY A 42 -15.17 16.75 3.42
CA GLY A 42 -14.19 17.10 4.46
C GLY A 42 -13.97 16.04 5.56
N GLN A 43 -14.47 14.82 5.39
CA GLN A 43 -14.24 13.72 6.33
C GLN A 43 -12.95 12.97 5.93
N GLY A 44 -11.93 13.01 6.78
CA GLY A 44 -10.64 12.34 6.55
C GLY A 44 -10.73 10.81 6.66
N GLU A 45 -11.37 10.15 5.69
CA GLU A 45 -11.80 8.74 5.78
C GLU A 45 -10.92 7.74 5.01
N LEU A 46 -9.61 7.96 4.88
CA LEU A 46 -8.72 7.01 4.18
C LEU A 46 -8.34 5.76 5.01
N LYS A 47 -9.09 5.49 6.09
CA LYS A 47 -8.92 4.27 6.89
C LYS A 47 -9.87 3.19 6.37
N ALA A 48 -9.35 2.29 5.55
CA ALA A 48 -10.10 1.14 5.06
C ALA A 48 -10.34 0.09 6.16
N ASP A 49 -11.52 -0.52 6.16
CA ASP A 49 -11.80 -1.75 6.89
C ASP A 49 -11.50 -2.95 6.00
N PHE A 50 -10.50 -3.75 6.39
CA PHE A 50 -10.11 -4.94 5.65
C PHE A 50 -11.24 -5.95 5.50
N LYS A 51 -12.16 -6.05 6.47
CA LYS A 51 -13.31 -6.97 6.40
C LYS A 51 -14.27 -6.65 5.26
N GLN A 52 -14.27 -5.40 4.79
CA GLN A 52 -15.11 -4.93 3.68
C GLN A 52 -14.44 -5.09 2.32
N ALA A 53 -13.26 -5.70 2.25
CA ALA A 53 -12.53 -5.89 1.00
C ALA A 53 -13.28 -6.82 0.04
N LYS A 54 -13.37 -6.38 -1.22
CA LYS A 54 -13.98 -7.11 -2.33
C LYS A 54 -12.92 -7.50 -3.35
N PHE A 55 -12.98 -8.75 -3.79
CA PHE A 55 -12.00 -9.36 -4.69
C PHE A 55 -12.67 -9.93 -5.94
N GLY A 56 -11.87 -10.21 -6.97
CA GLY A 56 -12.32 -10.73 -8.25
C GLY A 56 -12.66 -9.63 -9.26
N LYS A 57 -12.78 -10.03 -10.53
CA LYS A 57 -13.02 -9.10 -11.66
C LYS A 57 -14.38 -8.39 -11.62
N THR A 58 -15.23 -8.75 -10.68
CA THR A 58 -16.56 -8.18 -10.45
C THR A 58 -16.75 -7.72 -9.00
N GLY A 59 -15.79 -7.99 -8.11
CA GLY A 59 -15.91 -7.67 -6.68
C GLY A 59 -16.80 -8.63 -5.87
N ASP A 60 -17.14 -9.79 -6.41
CA ASP A 60 -18.09 -10.72 -5.77
C ASP A 60 -17.45 -11.62 -4.70
N ILE A 61 -16.11 -11.69 -4.65
CA ILE A 61 -15.40 -12.51 -3.67
C ILE A 61 -15.19 -11.66 -2.42
N GLN A 62 -15.70 -12.13 -1.28
CA GLN A 62 -15.51 -11.52 0.03
C GLN A 62 -14.62 -12.41 0.90
N LEU A 63 -14.19 -11.88 2.04
CA LEU A 63 -13.54 -12.69 3.08
C LEU A 63 -14.58 -13.58 3.76
N ASN A 64 -14.20 -14.79 4.14
CA ASN A 64 -15.07 -15.62 4.97
C ASN A 64 -15.02 -15.15 6.43
N ASP A 65 -16.05 -15.52 7.21
CA ASP A 65 -16.09 -15.25 8.64
C ASP A 65 -14.92 -15.96 9.35
N GLY A 66 -14.01 -15.16 9.92
CA GLY A 66 -12.81 -15.66 10.59
C GLY A 66 -11.55 -15.69 9.73
N ASP A 67 -11.64 -15.36 8.44
CA ASP A 67 -10.47 -15.17 7.58
C ASP A 67 -9.66 -13.97 8.08
N GLY A 68 -8.49 -14.25 8.66
CA GLY A 68 -7.52 -13.22 9.01
C GLY A 68 -6.72 -12.74 7.80
N VAL A 69 -6.01 -11.62 7.93
CA VAL A 69 -5.09 -11.08 6.90
C VAL A 69 -4.06 -12.12 6.41
N CYS A 70 -3.70 -13.08 7.25
CA CYS A 70 -2.73 -14.14 6.92
C CYS A 70 -3.33 -15.28 6.07
N GLN A 71 -4.65 -15.33 5.90
CA GLN A 71 -5.36 -16.38 5.15
C GLN A 71 -5.65 -15.96 3.70
N LEU A 72 -5.08 -14.84 3.25
CA LEU A 72 -5.26 -14.35 1.89
C LEU A 72 -4.70 -15.34 0.86
N ASN A 73 -5.56 -15.77 -0.06
CA ASN A 73 -5.18 -16.62 -1.17
C ASN A 73 -4.88 -15.77 -2.41
N LYS A 74 -3.64 -15.85 -2.91
CA LYS A 74 -3.16 -15.07 -4.07
C LYS A 74 -3.97 -15.31 -5.37
N GLN A 75 -4.70 -16.42 -5.46
CA GLN A 75 -5.49 -16.75 -6.64
C GLN A 75 -6.89 -16.17 -6.62
N THR A 76 -7.53 -16.10 -5.44
CA THR A 76 -8.92 -15.67 -5.27
C THR A 76 -9.05 -14.25 -4.71
N HIS A 77 -8.20 -13.87 -3.76
CA HIS A 77 -8.26 -12.57 -3.10
C HIS A 77 -7.43 -11.52 -3.85
N THR A 78 -7.78 -11.26 -5.11
CA THR A 78 -7.09 -10.28 -5.96
C THR A 78 -8.03 -9.65 -6.99
N ASN A 79 -7.74 -8.41 -7.37
CA ASN A 79 -8.41 -7.68 -8.45
C ASN A 79 -7.54 -7.59 -9.70
N ASP A 80 -6.60 -8.51 -9.87
CA ASP A 80 -5.78 -8.65 -11.07
C ASP A 80 -6.66 -9.06 -12.28
N LYS A 81 -6.59 -8.28 -13.37
CA LYS A 81 -7.41 -8.47 -14.57
C LYS A 81 -7.02 -9.70 -15.39
N ARG A 82 -5.79 -10.22 -15.19
CA ARG A 82 -5.25 -11.37 -15.92
C ARG A 82 -5.93 -12.66 -15.50
N ASN A 83 -5.95 -13.65 -16.39
CA ASN A 83 -6.48 -14.97 -16.08
C ASN A 83 -5.53 -15.74 -15.17
N ALA A 84 -6.05 -16.71 -14.40
CA ALA A 84 -5.27 -17.41 -13.37
C ALA A 84 -3.97 -18.03 -13.92
N GLY A 85 -4.00 -18.58 -15.14
CA GLY A 85 -2.82 -19.16 -15.80
C GLY A 85 -1.72 -18.14 -16.15
N GLU A 86 -2.05 -16.86 -16.25
CA GLU A 86 -1.11 -15.77 -16.53
C GLU A 86 -0.53 -15.14 -15.25
N ARG A 87 -1.00 -15.58 -14.08
CA ARG A 87 -0.62 -15.06 -12.75
C ARG A 87 -0.42 -16.18 -11.72
N THR A 88 0.18 -17.28 -12.14
CA THR A 88 0.42 -18.48 -11.30
C THR A 88 1.13 -18.14 -9.99
N ASP A 89 2.04 -17.16 -10.01
CA ASP A 89 2.77 -16.69 -8.83
C ASP A 89 2.13 -15.47 -8.15
N GLY A 90 0.93 -15.09 -8.58
CA GLY A 90 0.17 -13.97 -8.04
C GLY A 90 0.99 -12.68 -8.06
N PRO A 91 1.16 -11.99 -6.92
CA PRO A 91 1.94 -10.75 -6.82
C PRO A 91 3.38 -10.85 -7.34
N CYS A 92 4.00 -12.04 -7.33
CA CYS A 92 5.38 -12.24 -7.75
C CYS A 92 5.52 -12.68 -9.23
N THR A 93 4.42 -12.77 -9.98
CA THR A 93 4.46 -13.23 -11.38
C THR A 93 5.36 -12.36 -12.23
N GLY A 94 6.34 -12.98 -12.91
CA GLY A 94 7.31 -12.31 -13.78
C GLY A 94 8.43 -11.58 -13.02
N LYS A 95 8.55 -11.76 -11.70
CA LYS A 95 9.64 -11.18 -10.90
C LYS A 95 10.80 -12.18 -10.75
N GLY A 96 12.03 -11.69 -10.77
CA GLY A 96 13.23 -12.53 -10.62
C GLY A 96 13.46 -13.00 -9.19
N THR A 97 14.17 -14.12 -9.02
CA THR A 97 14.46 -14.76 -7.72
C THR A 97 15.76 -14.30 -7.08
N ASP A 98 16.71 -13.82 -7.87
CA ASP A 98 18.08 -13.50 -7.42
C ASP A 98 18.14 -12.10 -6.77
N ILE A 99 17.35 -11.88 -5.72
CA ILE A 99 17.19 -10.55 -5.11
C ILE A 99 18.17 -10.26 -3.96
N PHE A 100 18.84 -11.30 -3.44
CA PHE A 100 19.78 -11.23 -2.31
C PHE A 100 21.17 -11.81 -2.65
N LYS A 101 21.48 -11.94 -3.95
CA LYS A 101 22.77 -12.48 -4.38
C LYS A 101 23.91 -11.53 -3.99
N ILE A 102 24.85 -12.03 -3.18
CA ILE A 102 26.02 -11.27 -2.76
C ILE A 102 26.91 -10.98 -3.98
N GLY A 103 27.42 -9.76 -4.07
CA GLY A 103 28.28 -9.32 -5.17
C GLY A 103 27.53 -8.79 -6.39
N GLU A 104 26.19 -8.84 -6.40
CA GLU A 104 25.41 -8.22 -7.46
C GLU A 104 25.47 -6.69 -7.36
N ARG A 105 25.94 -6.04 -8.43
CA ARG A 105 26.02 -4.58 -8.51
C ARG A 105 24.67 -3.98 -8.85
N TRP A 106 24.30 -2.94 -8.11
CA TRP A 106 23.11 -2.15 -8.40
C TRP A 106 23.37 -1.30 -9.65
N LYS A 107 22.35 -1.14 -10.48
CA LYS A 107 22.46 -0.44 -11.76
C LYS A 107 21.40 0.66 -11.85
N PRO A 108 21.69 1.76 -12.56
CA PRO A 108 20.65 2.70 -12.96
C PRO A 108 19.65 2.02 -13.90
N GLN A 109 18.49 2.64 -14.06
CA GLN A 109 17.44 2.23 -14.99
C GLN A 109 17.21 3.34 -16.01
N THR A 110 16.78 2.98 -17.22
CA THR A 110 16.51 3.94 -18.31
C THR A 110 15.03 4.32 -18.40
N ASP A 111 14.15 3.47 -17.86
CA ASP A 111 12.70 3.61 -17.78
C ASP A 111 12.26 4.32 -16.50
N VAL A 112 13.03 5.33 -16.08
CA VAL A 112 12.71 6.16 -14.91
C VAL A 112 12.61 7.62 -15.34
N GLU A 113 11.98 8.42 -14.47
CA GLU A 113 11.90 9.86 -14.67
C GLU A 113 13.30 10.47 -14.85
N SER A 114 13.40 11.48 -15.72
CA SER A 114 14.67 12.02 -16.18
C SER A 114 15.62 12.47 -15.05
N GLN A 115 15.06 12.93 -13.94
CA GLN A 115 15.80 13.36 -12.74
C GLN A 115 16.39 12.21 -11.92
N HIS A 116 15.95 10.97 -12.17
CA HIS A 116 16.32 9.79 -11.40
C HIS A 116 17.24 8.82 -12.16
N LYS A 117 17.80 9.24 -13.31
CA LYS A 117 18.65 8.39 -14.17
C LYS A 117 19.92 7.87 -13.48
N GLU A 118 20.41 8.55 -12.44
CA GLU A 118 21.60 8.15 -11.69
C GLU A 118 21.28 7.34 -10.42
N VAL A 119 20.00 7.17 -10.09
CA VAL A 119 19.59 6.41 -8.91
C VAL A 119 19.88 4.93 -9.14
N LEU A 120 20.64 4.33 -8.22
CA LEU A 120 20.93 2.91 -8.24
C LEU A 120 19.77 2.12 -7.61
N PHE A 121 19.17 1.24 -8.38
CA PHE A 121 18.02 0.46 -7.91
C PHE A 121 18.48 -0.88 -7.29
N PRO A 122 18.09 -1.18 -6.04
CA PRO A 122 18.37 -2.48 -5.43
C PRO A 122 17.65 -3.61 -6.19
N PRO A 123 18.29 -4.78 -6.40
CA PRO A 123 17.64 -5.97 -6.96
C PRO A 123 16.33 -6.34 -6.25
N ARG A 124 16.29 -6.16 -4.92
CA ARG A 124 15.07 -6.32 -4.10
C ARG A 124 13.91 -5.41 -4.54
N ARG A 125 14.16 -4.14 -4.87
CA ARG A 125 13.12 -3.20 -5.32
C ARG A 125 12.69 -3.46 -6.76
N LYS A 126 13.63 -3.88 -7.62
CA LYS A 126 13.37 -4.24 -9.02
C LYS A 126 12.44 -5.44 -9.13
N ASN A 127 12.65 -6.44 -8.28
CA ASN A 127 11.90 -7.70 -8.29
C ASN A 127 10.85 -7.79 -7.17
N MET A 128 10.34 -6.64 -6.69
CA MET A 128 9.32 -6.61 -5.65
C MET A 128 8.00 -7.23 -6.16
N CYS A 129 7.31 -8.00 -5.32
CA CYS A 129 6.08 -8.68 -5.69
C CYS A 129 4.87 -7.73 -5.74
N THR A 130 4.76 -6.96 -6.83
CA THR A 130 3.69 -5.98 -7.10
C THR A 130 2.93 -6.24 -8.40
N SER A 131 3.12 -7.41 -9.03
CA SER A 131 2.55 -7.77 -10.33
C SER A 131 1.03 -7.66 -10.38
N ASN A 132 0.35 -7.96 -9.28
CA ASN A 132 -1.11 -7.82 -9.15
C ASN A 132 -1.57 -6.35 -9.19
N LEU A 133 -0.77 -5.43 -8.64
CA LEU A 133 -1.07 -3.99 -8.66
C LEU A 133 -0.78 -3.38 -10.04
N GLU A 134 0.25 -3.89 -10.73
CA GLU A 134 0.59 -3.50 -12.12
C GLU A 134 -0.51 -3.92 -13.11
N ASN A 135 -1.31 -4.92 -12.76
CA ASN A 135 -2.36 -5.50 -13.59
C ASN A 135 -3.75 -5.37 -12.96
N LEU A 136 -3.95 -4.36 -12.12
CA LEU A 136 -5.21 -4.13 -11.44
C LEU A 136 -6.35 -3.87 -12.45
N GLN A 137 -7.53 -4.43 -12.18
CA GLN A 137 -8.76 -4.11 -12.88
C GLN A 137 -9.34 -2.81 -12.31
N THR A 138 -9.29 -1.73 -13.08
CA THR A 138 -9.69 -0.37 -12.63
C THR A 138 -11.10 0.01 -13.02
N MET A 139 -11.78 -0.80 -13.84
CA MET A 139 -13.17 -0.53 -14.27
C MET A 139 -14.23 -1.02 -13.25
N ILE A 140 -13.82 -1.58 -12.12
CA ILE A 140 -14.73 -2.04 -11.07
C ILE A 140 -14.71 -1.02 -9.92
N ASN A 141 -15.89 -0.64 -9.41
CA ASN A 141 -16.02 0.00 -8.10
C ASN A 141 -15.68 -1.01 -6.99
N VAL A 142 -14.39 -1.28 -6.79
CA VAL A 142 -13.89 -2.22 -5.75
C VAL A 142 -13.93 -1.65 -4.33
N MET A 143 -14.32 -0.38 -4.17
CA MET A 143 -14.58 0.23 -2.87
C MET A 143 -15.93 0.94 -2.88
N GLN A 144 -16.95 0.30 -2.31
CA GLN A 144 -18.15 1.00 -1.86
C GLN A 144 -17.82 1.74 -0.55
N VAL A 145 -17.17 2.89 -0.67
CA VAL A 145 -17.19 3.88 0.44
C VAL A 145 -18.61 4.46 0.60
N ARG A 146 -19.53 4.18 -0.34
CA ARG A 146 -20.87 4.77 -0.38
C ARG A 146 -22.01 3.96 0.27
N GLU A 147 -21.78 2.74 0.77
CA GLU A 147 -22.90 1.86 1.18
C GLU A 147 -23.11 1.73 2.71
N LEU A 148 -22.51 2.61 3.52
CA LEU A 148 -22.84 2.73 4.95
C LEU A 148 -23.91 3.80 5.29
N MET A 149 -24.45 4.48 4.28
CA MET A 149 -25.48 5.53 4.45
C MET A 149 -26.88 5.09 4.01
N ALA A 150 -27.24 3.82 4.20
CA ALA A 150 -28.55 3.27 3.79
C ALA A 150 -29.63 3.09 4.88
N PRO A 151 -29.46 3.57 6.14
CA PRO A 151 -30.64 3.73 7.00
C PRO A 151 -30.71 5.07 7.75
N ALA A 152 -30.36 6.20 7.12
CA ALA A 152 -30.59 7.54 7.69
C ALA A 152 -31.72 8.34 7.01
N GLN A 153 -32.26 7.88 5.88
CA GLN A 153 -33.29 8.62 5.12
C GLN A 153 -34.74 8.29 5.52
N GLU A 154 -35.00 7.33 6.41
CA GLU A 154 -36.37 7.02 6.86
C GLU A 154 -36.82 7.80 8.11
N LYS A 155 -35.94 8.54 8.79
CA LYS A 155 -36.30 9.25 10.04
C LYS A 155 -36.81 10.68 9.85
N GLU A 156 -36.84 11.21 8.63
CA GLU A 156 -37.27 12.59 8.37
C GLU A 156 -38.76 12.73 7.98
N GLN A 157 -39.49 11.64 7.72
CA GLN A 157 -40.92 11.69 7.36
C GLN A 157 -41.90 11.53 8.53
N THR A 158 -41.42 11.33 9.75
CA THR A 158 -42.27 11.22 10.96
C THR A 158 -42.44 12.53 11.74
N TYR A 159 -41.85 13.64 11.30
CA TYR A 159 -41.97 14.95 11.97
C TYR A 159 -42.79 16.01 11.18
N LEU A 160 -43.55 15.60 10.16
CA LEU A 160 -44.51 16.46 9.45
C LEU A 160 -45.92 15.85 9.36
N LYS A 161 -46.40 15.31 10.48
CA LYS A 161 -47.84 15.16 10.75
C LYS A 161 -48.19 15.72 12.11
#